data_AF-A0A174BQ67-F1
#
_entry.id   AF-A0A174BQ67-F1
#
_cell.length_a   1.000
_cell.length_b   1.000
_cell.length_c   1.000
_cell.angle_alpha   90.00
_cell.angle_beta   90.00
_cell.angle_gamma   90.00
#
_symmetry.space_group_name_H-M   'P 1'
#
loop_
_entity.id
_entity.type
_entity.pdbx_description
1 polymer ?
#
loop_
_entity_poly.entity_id
_entity_poly.type
_entity_poly.pdbx_seq_one_letter_code
_entity_poly.pdbx_strand_id
1 'polypeptide(L)' 'MISVCPECSGINIDRLEKEFGKDNIDYRCIGECGGRDGIVLGYTKRTFIQAESDDEFIEIVKKL' A
#
# COMPACT_ATOMS: atom_id res chain seq x y z
N MET A 1 2.75 -8.84 5.86
CA MET A 1 3.51 -8.45 4.66
C MET A 1 2.58 -7.73 3.72
N ILE A 2 2.94 -6.48 3.43
CA ILE A 2 2.19 -5.52 2.62
C ILE A 2 2.96 -5.39 1.31
N SER A 3 2.36 -5.78 0.20
CA SER A 3 2.97 -5.66 -1.12
C SER A 3 2.47 -4.39 -1.80
N VAL A 4 3.40 -3.53 -2.24
CA VAL A 4 3.11 -2.28 -2.94
C VAL A 4 4.06 -2.09 -4.11
N CYS A 5 3.57 -1.47 -5.17
CA CYS A 5 4.41 -1.01 -6.27
C CYS A 5 4.87 0.42 -5.97
N PRO A 6 6.17 0.66 -5.72
CA PRO A 6 6.66 1.99 -5.35
C PRO A 6 6.39 3.05 -6.43
N GLU A 7 6.19 2.59 -7.67
CA GLU A 7 5.87 3.43 -8.80
C GLU A 7 4.37 3.69 -8.91
N CYS A 8 3.52 2.67 -8.83
CA CYS A 8 2.12 2.79 -9.25
C CYS A 8 1.12 2.78 -8.09
N SER A 9 1.53 2.45 -6.87
CA SER A 9 0.62 2.27 -5.74
C SER A 9 0.08 3.56 -5.14
N GLY A 10 0.62 4.73 -5.47
CA GLY A 10 0.13 6.01 -4.94
C GLY A 10 0.46 6.29 -3.47
N ILE A 11 0.96 5.28 -2.74
CA ILE A 11 1.30 5.41 -1.32
C ILE A 11 2.65 6.10 -1.12
N ASN A 12 2.74 6.93 -0.07
CA ASN A 12 4.02 7.39 0.42
C ASN A 12 4.80 6.24 1.10
N ILE A 13 5.90 5.81 0.49
CA ILE A 13 6.72 4.68 0.96
C ILE A 13 7.36 4.96 2.31
N ASP A 14 7.92 6.15 2.53
CA ASP A 14 8.54 6.52 3.81
C ASP A 14 7.52 6.46 4.96
N ARG A 15 6.29 6.90 4.69
CA ARG A 15 5.18 6.81 5.64
C ARG A 15 4.80 5.37 5.95
N LEU A 16 4.70 4.53 4.91
CA LEU A 16 4.37 3.12 5.07
C LEU A 16 5.44 2.36 5.86
N GLU A 17 6.73 2.60 5.57
CA GLU A 17 7.85 2.02 6.32
C GLU A 17 7.86 2.47 7.79
N LYS A 18 7.52 3.74 8.06
CA LYS A 18 7.44 4.27 9.44
C LYS A 18 6.34 3.59 10.25
N GLU A 19 5.20 3.30 9.64
CA GLU A 19 4.04 2.71 10.34
C GLU A 19 4.16 1.21 10.56
N PHE A 20 4.67 0.45 9.59
CA PHE A 20 4.68 -1.02 9.63
C PHE A 20 6.07 -1.64 9.74
N GLY A 21 7.13 -0.85 9.60
CA GLY A 21 8.50 -1.33 9.54
C GLY A 21 8.86 -1.90 8.17
N LYS A 22 10.07 -1.58 7.71
CA LYS A 22 10.58 -1.94 6.38
C LYS A 22 10.51 -3.44 6.08
N ASP A 23 10.80 -4.29 7.07
CA ASP A 23 10.76 -5.76 6.91
C ASP A 23 9.36 -6.32 6.63
N ASN A 24 8.30 -5.53 6.85
CA ASN A 24 6.93 -5.91 6.57
C ASN A 24 6.44 -5.46 5.19
N ILE A 25 7.27 -4.75 4.42
CA ILE A 25 6.93 -4.20 3.11
C ILE A 25 7.63 -4.98 2.00
N ASP A 26 6.85 -5.40 1.01
CA ASP A 26 7.30 -6.13 -0.16
C ASP A 26 7.15 -5.24 -1.40
N TYR A 27 8.27 -4.69 -1.87
CA TYR A 27 8.31 -3.80 -3.02
C TYR A 27 8.28 -4.59 -4.33
N ARG A 28 7.10 -4.67 -4.95
CA ARG A 28 6.92 -5.43 -6.19
C ARG A 28 5.76 -4.90 -7.02
N CYS A 29 5.75 -5.27 -8.30
CA CYS A 29 4.55 -5.12 -9.11
C CYS A 29 3.42 -6.01 -8.52
N ILE A 30 2.25 -5.41 -8.30
CA ILE A 30 1.05 -6.07 -7.78
C ILE A 30 -0.01 -6.33 -8.87
N GLY A 31 0.30 -6.05 -10.15
CA GLY A 31 -0.61 -6.24 -11.28
C GLY A 31 -1.68 -5.15 -11.44
N GLU A 32 -1.77 -4.22 -10.49
CA GLU A 32 -2.75 -3.15 -10.45
C GLU A 32 -2.04 -1.80 -10.57
N CYS A 33 -2.25 -1.11 -11.69
CA CYS A 33 -1.72 0.22 -11.97
C CYS A 33 -2.81 1.27 -11.76
N GLY A 34 -2.44 2.51 -11.42
CA GLY A 34 -3.39 3.65 -11.34
C GLY A 34 -3.42 4.40 -10.00
N GLY A 35 -2.59 4.03 -9.03
CA GLY A 35 -2.48 4.76 -7.76
C GLY A 35 -1.93 6.19 -7.87
N ARG A 36 -1.52 6.64 -9.06
CA ARG A 36 -1.08 8.04 -9.26
C ARG A 36 -2.25 9.02 -9.43
N ASP A 37 -3.48 8.53 -9.60
CA ASP A 37 -4.68 9.35 -9.84
C ASP A 37 -5.46 9.66 -8.54
N GLY A 38 -4.75 9.80 -7.42
CA GLY A 38 -5.35 10.13 -6.12
C GLY A 38 -5.95 8.95 -5.35
N ILE A 39 -5.59 7.72 -5.73
CA ILE A 39 -5.98 6.50 -5.02
C ILE A 39 -4.72 5.76 -4.54
N VAL A 40 -4.84 5.02 -3.44
CA VAL A 40 -3.75 4.22 -2.88
C VAL A 40 -4.06 2.74 -3.06
N LEU A 41 -3.15 2.02 -3.70
CA LEU A 41 -3.29 0.60 -4.03
C LEU A 41 -2.25 -0.24 -3.29
N GLY A 42 -2.67 -1.36 -2.75
CA GLY A 42 -1.76 -2.31 -2.14
C GLY A 42 -2.40 -3.67 -1.95
N TYR A 43 -1.58 -4.62 -1.51
CA TYR A 43 -2.01 -5.99 -1.29
C TYR A 43 -1.51 -6.50 0.05
N THR A 44 -2.37 -7.11 0.84
CA THR A 44 -1.97 -7.75 2.11
C THR A 44 -2.40 -9.20 2.11
N LYS A 45 -1.47 -10.15 2.27
CA LYS A 45 -1.66 -11.62 2.33
C LYS A 45 -2.57 -12.24 1.24
N ARG A 46 -3.86 -11.88 1.15
CA ARG A 46 -4.87 -12.32 0.16
C ARG A 46 -5.90 -11.24 -0.24
N THR A 47 -5.74 -10.01 0.22
CA THR A 47 -6.71 -8.93 0.03
C THR A 47 -6.06 -7.80 -0.73
N PHE A 48 -6.65 -7.45 -1.88
CA PHE A 48 -6.37 -6.21 -2.56
C PHE A 48 -7.06 -5.06 -1.83
N ILE A 49 -6.34 -3.96 -1.64
CA ILE A 49 -6.82 -2.77 -0.95
C ILE A 49 -6.70 -1.60 -1.92
N GLN A 50 -7.81 -0.90 -2.08
CA GLN A 50 -7.88 0.40 -2.72
C GLN A 50 -8.44 1.39 -1.70
N ALA A 51 -7.77 2.54 -1.57
CA ALA A 51 -8.15 3.63 -0.68
C ALA A 51 -8.03 4.96 -1.43
N GLU A 52 -8.60 6.03 -0.89
CA GLU A 52 -8.51 7.40 -1.43
C GLU A 52 -7.38 8.20 -0.77
N SER A 53 -6.73 7.64 0.26
CA SER A 53 -5.60 8.27 0.94
C SER A 53 -4.69 7.26 1.64
N ASP A 54 -3.46 7.69 1.94
CA ASP A 54 -2.52 6.93 2.78
C ASP A 54 -3.14 6.57 4.14
N ASP A 55 -3.85 7.52 4.77
CA ASP A 55 -4.49 7.34 6.09
C ASP A 55 -5.52 6.21 6.05
N GLU A 56 -6.41 6.25 5.07
CA GLU A 56 -7.43 5.21 4.89
C GLU A 56 -6.78 3.85 4.61
N PHE A 57 -5.77 3.81 3.74
CA PHE A 57 -5.03 2.57 3.47
C PHE A 57 -4.43 1.97 4.75
N ILE A 58 -3.74 2.79 5.54
CA ILE A 58 -3.11 2.37 6.80
C ILE A 58 -4.17 1.85 7.79
N GLU A 59 -5.30 2.54 7.91
CA GLU A 59 -6.41 2.12 8.79
C GLU A 59 -7.05 0.80 8.36
N ILE A 60 -7.22 0.57 7.05
CA ILE A 60 -7.69 -0.72 6.52
C ILE A 60 -6.70 -1.82 6.88
N VAL A 61 -5.40 -1.60 6.62
CA VAL A 61 -4.36 -2.60 6.90
C VAL A 61 -4.28 -2.93 8.40
N LYS A 62 -4.41 -1.94 9.30
CA LYS A 62 -4.40 -2.14 10.76
C LYS A 62 -5.59 -2.96 11.27
N LYS A 63 -6.69 -3.05 10.51
CA LYS A 63 -7.90 -3.80 10.85
C LYS A 63 -7.93 -5.24 10.32
N LEU A 64 -6.94 -5.63 9.51
CA LEU A 64 -6.79 -6.96 8.89
C LEU A 64 -5.85 -7.87 9.69
#